data_AF-A0A8I1LNF1-F1
#
_entry.id   AF-A0A8I1LNF1-F1
#
_cell.length_a   1.000
_cell.length_b   1.000
_cell.length_c   1.000
_cell.angle_alpha   90.00
_cell.angle_beta   90.00
_cell.angle_gamma   90.00
#
_symmetry.space_group_name_H-M   'P 1'
#
loop_
_entity.id
_entity.type
_entity.pdbx_description
1 polymer ?
#
loop_
_entity_poly.entity_id
_entity_poly.type
_entity_poly.pdbx_seq_one_letter_code
_entity_poly.pdbx_strand_id
1 'polypeptide(L)'
;MAKNLKSDERVFVPVSKLKANVQAPSSLVAKIVLAVEARSIKIDVGGGATELIASSLCHRNIGVLLLSIGDLETENTLLDPLSKSILQFCRLLVSDDFIHAYKVRSLNEISVLWGKSHRAYSHVILVGHGGKASIKFANGGWIKTDTFMKSFDVTGVSPKTFVGLCCKAGYKSFGGMASAHPSCERFIGPFHDVHGAIASQFAQTFLAYHLLEGETAKVAFKHARGSVPGSTSFRLWRDGRLVAGPKS
;
A
#
# COMPACT_ATOMS: atom_id res chain seq x y z
N MET A 1 -0.26 10.73 -2.17
CA MET A 1 -0.17 12.15 -2.57
C MET A 1 -0.71 13.06 -1.49
N ALA A 2 0.11 13.99 -1.03
CA ALA A 2 -0.29 15.02 -0.09
C ALA A 2 -1.12 16.12 -0.79
N LYS A 3 -2.12 16.64 -0.10
CA LYS A 3 -2.92 17.81 -0.52
C LYS A 3 -2.80 18.88 0.54
N ASN A 4 -2.92 20.15 0.14
CA ASN A 4 -2.85 21.29 1.07
C ASN A 4 -1.59 21.22 1.93
N LEU A 5 -0.43 21.08 1.27
CA LEU A 5 0.88 21.14 1.93
C LEU A 5 1.06 22.52 2.56
N LYS A 6 1.84 22.59 3.63
CA LYS A 6 2.18 23.85 4.32
C LYS A 6 3.70 24.01 4.39
N SER A 7 4.16 25.27 4.51
CA SER A 7 5.55 25.54 4.90
C SER A 7 5.88 24.87 6.23
N ASP A 8 7.16 24.53 6.41
CA ASP A 8 7.75 23.81 7.54
C ASP A 8 7.23 22.37 7.74
N GLU A 9 6.38 21.89 6.83
CA GLU A 9 5.91 20.50 6.84
C GLU A 9 7.00 19.56 6.34
N ARG A 10 7.20 18.42 7.03
CA ARG A 10 8.05 17.33 6.53
C ARG A 10 7.29 16.50 5.50
N VAL A 11 7.91 16.31 4.33
CA VAL A 11 7.40 15.46 3.26
C VAL A 11 8.48 14.52 2.75
N PHE A 12 8.07 13.45 2.08
CA PHE A 12 8.94 12.55 1.34
C PHE A 12 8.77 12.81 -0.16
N VAL A 13 9.90 12.87 -0.86
CA VAL A 13 9.96 13.12 -2.31
C VAL A 13 10.83 12.07 -3.00
N PRO A 14 10.48 11.63 -4.23
CA PRO A 14 11.28 10.66 -4.97
C PRO A 14 12.60 11.28 -5.41
N VAL A 15 13.71 10.59 -5.12
CA VAL A 15 15.06 11.07 -5.47
C VAL A 15 15.22 11.18 -6.98
N SER A 16 14.63 10.25 -7.75
CA SER A 16 14.66 10.24 -9.21
C SER A 16 13.97 11.43 -9.88
N LYS A 17 13.21 12.24 -9.12
CA LYS A 17 12.52 13.43 -9.61
C LYS A 17 13.22 14.73 -9.23
N LEU A 18 14.33 14.66 -8.50
CA LEU A 18 15.17 15.80 -8.18
C LEU A 18 16.22 15.97 -9.29
N LYS A 19 16.42 17.21 -9.74
CA LYS A 19 17.51 17.57 -10.66
C LYS A 19 18.86 17.57 -9.95
N ALA A 20 18.85 17.93 -8.67
CA ALA A 20 20.05 17.84 -7.84
C ALA A 20 20.44 16.37 -7.62
N ASN A 21 21.74 16.07 -7.68
CA ASN A 21 22.27 14.73 -7.40
C ASN A 21 22.24 14.44 -5.89
N VAL A 22 21.05 14.18 -5.37
CA VAL A 22 20.85 13.85 -3.95
C VAL A 22 21.19 12.39 -3.72
N GLN A 23 22.24 12.14 -2.93
CA GLN A 23 22.57 10.80 -2.46
C GLN A 23 21.66 10.44 -1.28
N ALA A 24 20.94 9.32 -1.39
CA ALA A 24 20.08 8.82 -0.33
C ALA A 24 20.09 7.28 -0.32
N PRO A 25 19.93 6.65 0.87
CA PRO A 25 19.93 5.19 0.99
C PRO A 25 18.64 4.53 0.47
N SER A 26 17.61 5.32 0.11
CA SER A 26 16.35 4.81 -0.44
C SER A 26 15.82 5.70 -1.57
N SER A 27 14.82 5.21 -2.30
CA SER A 27 14.24 5.93 -3.46
C SER A 27 13.47 7.19 -3.08
N LEU A 28 13.15 7.38 -1.79
CA LEU A 28 12.42 8.52 -1.24
C LEU A 28 13.25 9.21 -0.16
N VAL A 29 13.32 10.54 -0.20
CA VAL A 29 14.07 11.33 0.78
C VAL A 29 13.15 12.29 1.53
N ALA A 30 13.35 12.40 2.84
CA ALA A 30 12.65 13.37 3.67
C ALA A 30 13.19 14.78 3.42
N LYS A 31 12.27 15.74 3.22
CA LYS A 31 12.56 17.15 2.98
C LYS A 31 11.58 18.03 3.76
N ILE A 32 12.02 19.25 4.06
CA ILE A 32 11.16 20.28 4.64
C ILE A 32 10.64 21.17 3.51
N VAL A 33 9.33 21.44 3.54
CA VAL A 33 8.69 22.40 2.63
C VAL A 33 9.11 23.81 3.05
N LEU A 34 9.87 24.50 2.20
CA LEU A 34 10.26 25.89 2.45
C LEU A 34 9.13 26.86 2.07
N ALA A 35 8.46 26.59 0.95
CA ALA A 35 7.34 27.37 0.46
C ALA A 35 6.39 26.50 -0.37
N VAL A 36 5.13 26.93 -0.48
CA VAL A 36 4.11 26.30 -1.33
C VAL A 36 3.77 27.26 -2.45
N GLU A 37 3.97 26.81 -3.69
CA GLU A 37 3.81 27.63 -4.90
C GLU A 37 2.81 26.95 -5.84
N ALA A 38 1.55 27.38 -5.77
CA ALA A 38 0.43 26.83 -6.52
C ALA A 38 0.30 25.29 -6.42
N ARG A 39 0.80 24.55 -7.42
CA ARG A 39 0.76 23.08 -7.50
C ARG A 39 2.12 22.41 -7.21
N SER A 40 3.06 23.18 -6.68
CA SER A 40 4.42 22.75 -6.37
C SER A 40 4.81 23.20 -4.97
N ILE A 41 5.87 22.60 -4.45
CA ILE A 41 6.54 23.04 -3.24
C ILE A 41 8.01 23.35 -3.55
N LYS A 42 8.57 24.28 -2.79
CA LYS A 42 10.01 24.56 -2.78
C LYS A 42 10.66 23.78 -1.65
N ILE A 43 11.73 23.06 -1.96
CA ILE A 43 12.49 22.25 -1.00
C ILE A 43 13.98 22.57 -1.07
N ASP A 44 14.70 22.33 0.02
CA ASP A 44 16.15 22.37 0.06
C ASP A 44 16.75 21.06 -0.49
N VAL A 45 17.66 21.17 -1.45
CA VAL A 45 18.38 20.03 -2.05
C VAL A 45 19.85 19.94 -1.64
N GLY A 46 20.30 20.82 -0.74
CA GLY A 46 21.66 20.86 -0.19
C GLY A 46 22.53 21.93 -0.85
N GLY A 47 23.63 22.30 -0.17
CA GLY A 47 24.58 23.31 -0.68
C GLY A 47 23.99 24.71 -0.86
N GLY A 48 22.90 25.03 -0.17
CA GLY A 48 22.16 26.30 -0.32
C GLY A 48 21.25 26.33 -1.56
N ALA A 49 21.16 25.24 -2.33
CA ALA A 49 20.31 25.16 -3.51
C ALA A 49 18.88 24.70 -3.16
N THR A 50 17.91 25.18 -3.93
CA THR A 50 16.49 24.82 -3.76
C THR A 50 15.91 24.36 -5.08
N GLU A 51 14.88 23.51 -5.00
CA GLU A 51 14.18 22.99 -6.18
C GLU A 51 12.66 23.06 -6.00
N LEU A 52 11.94 23.32 -7.09
CA LEU A 52 10.49 23.20 -7.15
C LEU A 52 10.10 21.80 -7.58
N ILE A 53 9.29 21.13 -6.76
CA ILE A 53 8.75 19.80 -7.06
C ILE A 53 7.22 19.84 -7.03
N ALA A 54 6.59 19.16 -7.99
CA ALA A 54 5.15 19.07 -8.06
C ALA A 54 4.58 18.43 -6.78
N SER A 55 3.54 19.02 -6.20
CA SER A 55 2.94 18.53 -4.94
C SER A 55 2.37 17.11 -5.05
N SER A 56 2.07 16.64 -6.27
CA SER A 56 1.66 15.25 -6.53
C SER A 56 2.73 14.23 -6.19
N LEU A 57 4.01 14.60 -6.28
CA LEU A 57 5.15 13.74 -5.94
C LEU A 57 5.42 13.68 -4.43
N CYS A 58 4.77 14.54 -3.63
CA CYS A 58 5.03 14.66 -2.22
C CYS A 58 4.13 13.71 -1.40
N HIS A 59 4.73 13.02 -0.43
CA HIS A 59 4.03 12.13 0.49
C HIS A 59 4.26 12.53 1.95
N ARG A 60 3.21 12.62 2.75
CA ARG A 60 3.32 12.83 4.21
C ARG A 60 3.82 11.60 4.96
N ASN A 61 3.45 10.44 4.43
CA ASN A 61 3.73 9.15 5.03
C ASN A 61 3.95 8.16 3.88
N ILE A 62 5.04 7.41 3.95
CA ILE A 62 5.47 6.39 2.98
C ILE A 62 5.54 5.00 3.64
N GLY A 63 5.08 4.89 4.89
CA GLY A 63 5.16 3.68 5.67
C GLY A 63 4.27 2.57 5.12
N VAL A 64 4.81 1.36 5.09
CA VAL A 64 4.17 0.16 4.59
C VAL A 64 4.13 -0.88 5.71
N LEU A 65 2.94 -1.43 5.95
CA LEU A 65 2.74 -2.60 6.78
C LEU A 65 2.48 -3.80 5.87
N LEU A 66 3.31 -4.83 5.91
CA LEU A 66 3.12 -6.10 5.21
C LEU A 66 2.66 -7.16 6.21
N LEU A 67 1.44 -7.67 6.03
CA LEU A 67 0.89 -8.75 6.83
C LEU A 67 0.83 -10.03 6.01
N SER A 68 1.67 -11.00 6.36
CA SER A 68 1.59 -12.37 5.86
C SER A 68 0.63 -13.16 6.73
N ILE A 69 -0.57 -13.42 6.23
CA ILE A 69 -1.62 -14.17 6.90
C ILE A 69 -1.40 -15.66 6.61
N GLY A 70 -0.74 -16.32 7.54
CA GLY A 70 -0.27 -17.71 7.38
C GLY A 70 -1.39 -18.73 7.56
N ASP A 71 -1.28 -19.85 6.84
CA ASP A 71 -2.18 -21.02 6.97
C ASP A 71 -1.46 -22.31 7.37
N LEU A 72 -0.17 -22.24 7.75
CA LEU A 72 0.77 -23.34 8.07
C LEU A 72 1.02 -24.36 6.95
N GLU A 73 0.02 -24.65 6.11
CA GLU A 73 0.06 -25.60 5.00
C GLU A 73 0.96 -25.10 3.86
N THR A 74 0.83 -23.82 3.50
CA THR A 74 1.47 -23.24 2.31
C THR A 74 2.40 -22.07 2.64
N GLU A 75 2.62 -21.83 3.93
CA GLU A 75 3.39 -20.68 4.41
C GLU A 75 4.79 -20.64 3.79
N ASN A 76 5.52 -21.75 3.86
CA ASN A 76 6.90 -21.82 3.36
C ASN A 76 7.01 -21.86 1.83
N THR A 77 5.99 -22.38 1.14
CA THR A 77 6.06 -22.69 -0.29
C THR A 77 5.42 -21.62 -1.17
N LEU A 78 4.43 -20.89 -0.67
CA LEU A 78 3.69 -19.88 -1.43
C LEU A 78 3.73 -18.50 -0.77
N LEU A 79 3.37 -18.41 0.52
CA LEU A 79 3.19 -17.10 1.18
C LEU A 79 4.53 -16.42 1.48
N ASP A 80 5.53 -17.18 1.92
CA ASP A 80 6.87 -16.67 2.23
C ASP A 80 7.59 -16.16 0.99
N PRO A 81 7.66 -16.90 -0.14
CA PRO A 81 8.26 -16.38 -1.36
C PRO A 81 7.61 -15.08 -1.84
N LEU A 82 6.28 -15.01 -1.83
CA LEU A 82 5.55 -13.81 -2.23
C LEU A 82 5.82 -12.63 -1.29
N SER A 83 5.70 -12.85 0.02
CA SER A 83 5.91 -11.81 1.04
C SER A 83 7.34 -11.30 1.02
N LYS A 84 8.34 -12.19 0.89
CA LYS A 84 9.75 -11.80 0.75
C LYS A 84 9.99 -10.97 -0.50
N SER A 85 9.42 -11.36 -1.64
CA SER A 85 9.54 -10.59 -2.89
C SER A 85 9.07 -9.15 -2.73
N ILE A 86 7.90 -8.95 -2.10
CA ILE A 86 7.34 -7.60 -1.87
C ILE A 86 8.16 -6.84 -0.83
N LEU A 87 8.56 -7.50 0.26
CA LEU A 87 9.37 -6.89 1.32
C LEU A 87 10.68 -6.35 0.76
N GLN A 88 11.41 -7.16 -0.01
CA GLN A 88 12.69 -6.72 -0.58
C GLN A 88 12.50 -5.56 -1.55
N PHE A 89 11.45 -5.57 -2.37
CA PHE A 89 11.14 -4.42 -3.22
C PHE A 89 10.83 -3.16 -2.39
N CYS A 90 10.02 -3.27 -1.32
CA CYS A 90 9.71 -2.14 -0.45
C CYS A 90 10.97 -1.57 0.21
N ARG A 91 11.94 -2.41 0.59
CA ARG A 91 13.23 -1.98 1.16
C ARG A 91 14.12 -1.20 0.18
N LEU A 92 13.92 -1.38 -1.13
CA LEU A 92 14.56 -0.54 -2.15
C LEU A 92 13.84 0.82 -2.30
N LEU A 93 12.54 0.86 -2.01
CA LEU A 93 11.74 2.09 -2.10
C LEU A 93 11.92 3.00 -0.89
N VAL A 94 11.88 2.42 0.31
CA VAL A 94 11.85 3.15 1.59
C VAL A 94 12.87 2.57 2.56
N SER A 95 13.41 3.41 3.46
CA SER A 95 14.27 2.96 4.56
C SER A 95 13.53 1.96 5.46
N ASP A 96 14.29 1.08 6.13
CA ASP A 96 13.74 0.00 6.98
C ASP A 96 12.78 0.52 8.07
N ASP A 97 12.98 1.73 8.58
CA ASP A 97 12.09 2.38 9.57
C ASP A 97 10.65 2.58 9.06
N PHE A 98 10.44 2.57 7.74
CA PHE A 98 9.14 2.76 7.10
C PHE A 98 8.50 1.46 6.62
N ILE A 99 9.16 0.30 6.71
CA ILE A 99 8.60 -0.98 6.26
C ILE A 99 8.65 -2.00 7.39
N HIS A 100 7.46 -2.44 7.83
CA HIS A 100 7.34 -3.48 8.82
C HIS A 100 6.60 -4.67 8.23
N ALA A 101 7.16 -5.87 8.40
CA ALA A 101 6.56 -7.11 7.93
C ALA A 101 6.32 -8.07 9.10
N TYR A 102 5.09 -8.56 9.22
CA TYR A 102 4.70 -9.50 10.25
C TYR A 102 4.01 -10.71 9.63
N LYS A 103 4.32 -11.89 10.17
CA LYS A 103 3.49 -13.07 10.00
C LYS A 103 2.43 -13.06 11.09
N VAL A 104 1.16 -13.19 10.69
CA VAL A 104 0.02 -13.23 11.60
C VAL A 104 -0.77 -14.51 11.36
N ARG A 105 -1.25 -15.11 12.43
CA ARG A 105 -2.00 -16.38 12.43
C ARG A 105 -3.41 -16.23 12.97
N SER A 106 -3.74 -15.08 13.54
CA SER A 106 -5.03 -14.75 14.14
C SER A 106 -5.38 -13.27 13.99
N LEU A 107 -6.66 -12.93 14.18
CA LEU A 107 -7.11 -11.54 14.25
C LEU A 107 -6.52 -10.78 15.43
N ASN A 108 -6.31 -11.45 16.56
CA ASN A 108 -5.79 -10.81 17.77
C ASN A 108 -4.39 -10.24 17.55
N GLU A 109 -3.53 -10.94 16.81
CA GLU A 109 -2.21 -10.43 16.43
C GLU A 109 -2.30 -9.14 15.61
N ILE A 110 -3.26 -9.06 14.68
CA ILE A 110 -3.50 -7.84 13.90
C ILE A 110 -3.93 -6.70 14.83
N SER A 111 -4.91 -6.93 15.71
CA SER A 111 -5.39 -5.92 16.65
C SER A 111 -4.26 -5.37 17.53
N VAL A 112 -3.38 -6.24 18.04
CA VAL A 112 -2.23 -5.85 18.87
C VAL A 112 -1.20 -5.04 18.08
N LEU A 113 -0.84 -5.47 16.87
CA LEU A 113 0.12 -4.78 16.02
C LEU A 113 -0.43 -3.42 15.57
N TRP A 114 -1.66 -3.42 15.04
CA TRP A 114 -2.33 -2.25 14.52
C TRP A 114 -2.56 -1.19 15.61
N GLY A 115 -3.02 -1.60 16.79
CA GLY A 115 -3.23 -0.71 17.92
C GLY A 115 -1.99 0.06 18.36
N LYS A 116 -0.78 -0.50 18.14
CA LYS A 116 0.49 0.14 18.51
C LYS A 116 1.01 1.12 17.46
N SER A 117 0.92 0.77 16.18
CA SER A 117 1.72 1.43 15.13
C SER A 117 0.93 1.91 13.91
N HIS A 118 -0.42 1.87 13.90
CA HIS A 118 -1.22 2.27 12.72
C HIS A 118 -0.90 3.66 12.13
N ARG A 119 -0.39 4.60 12.96
CA ARG A 119 -0.01 5.95 12.52
C ARG A 119 1.25 5.96 11.64
N ALA A 120 2.13 4.97 11.81
CA ALA A 120 3.37 4.86 11.04
C ALA A 120 3.10 4.52 9.57
N TYR A 121 1.94 3.95 9.25
CA TYR A 121 1.67 3.42 7.92
C TYR A 121 0.74 4.30 7.08
N SER A 122 0.97 4.27 5.78
CA SER A 122 0.11 4.80 4.72
C SER A 122 -0.48 3.67 3.86
N HIS A 123 0.22 2.53 3.80
CA HIS A 123 -0.16 1.36 3.03
C HIS A 123 -0.20 0.11 3.91
N VAL A 124 -1.16 -0.76 3.65
CA VAL A 124 -1.24 -2.12 4.23
C VAL A 124 -1.28 -3.12 3.08
N ILE A 125 -0.30 -4.01 3.03
CA ILE A 125 -0.24 -5.10 2.05
C ILE A 125 -0.59 -6.39 2.78
N LEU A 126 -1.58 -7.12 2.26
CA LEU A 126 -2.01 -8.40 2.80
C LEU A 126 -1.56 -9.51 1.86
N VAL A 127 -0.87 -10.52 2.38
CA VAL A 127 -0.47 -11.72 1.63
C VAL A 127 -1.07 -12.92 2.35
N GLY A 128 -1.86 -13.74 1.66
CA GLY A 128 -2.56 -14.86 2.28
C GLY A 128 -3.59 -15.47 1.36
N HIS A 129 -4.36 -16.42 1.86
CA HIS A 129 -5.44 -17.03 1.06
C HIS A 129 -6.74 -16.28 1.23
N GLY A 130 -7.38 -15.97 0.11
CA GLY A 130 -8.64 -15.25 0.08
C GLY A 130 -9.77 -16.09 -0.51
N GLY A 131 -10.99 -15.72 -0.13
CA GLY A 131 -12.25 -16.11 -0.74
C GLY A 131 -13.04 -14.88 -1.16
N LYS A 132 -14.21 -15.09 -1.76
CA LYS A 132 -15.06 -13.98 -2.24
C LYS A 132 -15.48 -13.02 -1.11
N ALA A 133 -15.55 -13.51 0.13
CA ALA A 133 -16.05 -12.76 1.30
C ALA A 133 -15.27 -13.10 2.58
N SER A 134 -14.08 -13.69 2.45
CA SER A 134 -13.32 -14.19 3.60
C SER A 134 -11.81 -14.26 3.32
N ILE A 135 -11.04 -14.44 4.39
CA ILE A 135 -9.59 -14.66 4.38
C ILE A 135 -9.25 -15.80 5.33
N LYS A 136 -8.31 -16.69 4.97
CA LYS A 136 -7.95 -17.86 5.78
C LYS A 136 -6.82 -17.49 6.74
N PHE A 137 -7.04 -17.73 8.02
CA PHE A 137 -6.02 -17.71 9.07
C PHE A 137 -5.74 -19.14 9.55
N ALA A 138 -4.50 -19.42 9.96
CA ALA A 138 -4.15 -20.67 10.63
C ALA A 138 -5.01 -20.89 11.90
N ASN A 139 -5.16 -19.84 12.72
CA ASN A 139 -6.01 -19.86 13.91
C ASN A 139 -7.31 -19.10 13.62
N GLY A 140 -8.41 -19.86 13.48
CA GLY A 140 -9.75 -19.32 13.20
C GLY A 140 -10.27 -19.61 11.80
N GLY A 141 -9.47 -20.23 10.93
CA GLY A 141 -9.89 -20.67 9.60
C GLY A 141 -10.34 -19.51 8.71
N TRP A 142 -11.45 -19.70 8.00
CA TRP A 142 -12.00 -18.68 7.11
C TRP A 142 -12.77 -17.60 7.89
N ILE A 143 -12.18 -16.41 7.98
CA ILE A 143 -12.77 -15.24 8.64
C ILE A 143 -13.50 -14.38 7.62
N LYS A 144 -14.75 -14.00 7.92
CA LYS A 144 -15.55 -13.09 7.08
C LYS A 144 -14.96 -11.67 7.07
N THR A 145 -15.15 -10.97 5.96
CA THR A 145 -14.56 -9.64 5.75
C THR A 145 -14.94 -8.62 6.83
N ASP A 146 -16.18 -8.60 7.30
CA ASP A 146 -16.63 -7.67 8.35
C ASP A 146 -15.87 -7.90 9.67
N THR A 147 -15.76 -9.17 10.09
CA THR A 147 -14.98 -9.54 11.28
C THR A 147 -13.50 -9.25 11.11
N PHE A 148 -12.93 -9.49 9.92
CA PHE A 148 -11.55 -9.17 9.62
C PHE A 148 -11.28 -7.66 9.73
N MET A 149 -12.13 -6.82 9.12
CA MET A 149 -11.93 -5.38 9.10
C MET A 149 -12.06 -4.74 10.50
N LYS A 150 -12.86 -5.32 11.40
CA LYS A 150 -12.94 -4.89 12.80
C LYS A 150 -11.60 -4.96 13.55
N SER A 151 -10.65 -5.80 13.12
CA SER A 151 -9.30 -5.81 13.71
C SER A 151 -8.52 -4.50 13.45
N PHE A 152 -9.01 -3.66 12.54
CA PHE A 152 -8.44 -2.34 12.23
C PHE A 152 -9.21 -1.18 12.86
N ASP A 153 -10.24 -1.46 13.69
CA ASP A 153 -11.01 -0.44 14.42
C ASP A 153 -10.25 0.05 15.65
N VAL A 154 -9.50 1.14 15.46
CA VAL A 154 -8.74 1.81 16.53
C VAL A 154 -9.02 3.32 16.45
N THR A 155 -9.16 3.96 17.60
CA THR A 155 -9.42 5.40 17.69
C THR A 155 -8.32 6.22 17.02
N GLY A 156 -8.71 7.20 16.21
CA GLY A 156 -7.77 8.12 15.55
C GLY A 156 -7.00 7.50 14.38
N VAL A 157 -7.45 6.36 13.85
CA VAL A 157 -6.91 5.80 12.61
C VAL A 157 -7.22 6.76 11.45
N SER A 158 -6.20 7.10 10.66
CA SER A 158 -6.43 7.71 9.35
C SER A 158 -6.56 6.61 8.28
N PRO A 159 -7.46 6.76 7.30
CA PRO A 159 -7.67 5.77 6.24
C PRO A 159 -6.37 5.44 5.47
N LYS A 160 -6.12 4.16 5.16
CA LYS A 160 -4.96 3.68 4.40
C LYS A 160 -5.31 3.10 3.05
N THR A 161 -4.32 2.98 2.16
CA THR A 161 -4.43 2.12 0.98
C THR A 161 -4.20 0.66 1.38
N PHE A 162 -5.15 -0.21 1.11
CA PHE A 162 -4.99 -1.65 1.26
C PHE A 162 -4.72 -2.30 -0.09
N VAL A 163 -3.70 -3.16 -0.15
CA VAL A 163 -3.38 -4.01 -1.30
C VAL A 163 -3.45 -5.46 -0.85
N GLY A 164 -4.57 -6.11 -1.13
CA GLY A 164 -4.79 -7.52 -0.87
C GLY A 164 -4.24 -8.39 -2.00
N LEU A 165 -3.25 -9.22 -1.69
CA LEU A 165 -2.70 -10.26 -2.55
C LEU A 165 -3.26 -11.62 -2.14
N CYS A 166 -4.57 -11.63 -1.90
CA CYS A 166 -5.34 -12.79 -1.49
C CYS A 166 -6.37 -13.10 -2.58
N CYS A 167 -6.36 -14.32 -3.12
CA CYS A 167 -7.24 -14.73 -4.21
C CYS A 167 -8.70 -14.30 -3.97
N LYS A 168 -9.38 -13.82 -5.01
CA LYS A 168 -10.81 -13.42 -4.95
C LYS A 168 -11.15 -12.31 -3.94
N ALA A 169 -10.18 -11.65 -3.29
CA ALA A 169 -10.45 -10.51 -2.41
C ALA A 169 -10.96 -9.26 -3.16
N GLY A 170 -10.87 -9.25 -4.49
CA GLY A 170 -11.42 -8.20 -5.36
C GLY A 170 -12.93 -8.25 -5.57
N TYR A 171 -13.65 -9.24 -5.03
CA TYR A 171 -15.12 -9.27 -5.07
C TYR A 171 -15.74 -8.16 -4.20
N LYS A 172 -16.96 -7.71 -4.53
CA LYS A 172 -17.67 -6.69 -3.76
C LYS A 172 -17.85 -7.08 -2.28
N SER A 173 -18.13 -8.35 -2.03
CA SER A 173 -18.29 -8.93 -0.70
C SER A 173 -17.02 -8.91 0.16
N PHE A 174 -15.84 -8.78 -0.46
CA PHE A 174 -14.59 -8.53 0.25
C PHE A 174 -14.12 -7.10 0.02
N GLY A 175 -13.52 -6.79 -1.13
CA GLY A 175 -12.89 -5.50 -1.38
C GLY A 175 -13.85 -4.31 -1.33
N GLY A 176 -15.10 -4.49 -1.77
CA GLY A 176 -16.14 -3.47 -1.61
C GLY A 176 -16.41 -3.18 -0.12
N MET A 177 -16.72 -4.21 0.66
CA MET A 177 -16.94 -4.09 2.11
C MET A 177 -15.72 -3.52 2.84
N ALA A 178 -14.51 -4.01 2.55
CA ALA A 178 -13.27 -3.52 3.14
C ALA A 178 -13.06 -2.03 2.83
N SER A 179 -13.26 -1.60 1.59
CA SER A 179 -13.11 -0.19 1.20
C SER A 179 -14.17 0.76 1.78
N ALA A 180 -15.24 0.23 2.37
CA ALA A 180 -16.24 1.03 3.08
C ALA A 180 -15.89 1.20 4.56
N HIS A 181 -14.87 0.51 5.05
CA HIS A 181 -14.42 0.59 6.43
C HIS A 181 -13.65 1.90 6.69
N PRO A 182 -13.84 2.58 7.84
CA PRO A 182 -13.19 3.87 8.11
C PRO A 182 -11.66 3.84 8.06
N SER A 183 -11.04 2.70 8.36
CA SER A 183 -9.57 2.55 8.27
C SER A 183 -9.04 2.37 6.85
N CYS A 184 -9.92 2.16 5.86
CA CYS A 184 -9.54 1.82 4.49
C CYS A 184 -9.98 2.95 3.53
N GLU A 185 -9.01 3.70 3.01
CA GLU A 185 -9.27 4.72 1.99
C GLU A 185 -9.65 4.09 0.64
N ARG A 186 -9.05 2.93 0.36
CA ARG A 186 -9.24 2.15 -0.85
C ARG A 186 -8.72 0.74 -0.66
N PHE A 187 -9.34 -0.20 -1.33
CA PHE A 187 -8.91 -1.59 -1.35
C PHE A 187 -8.60 -2.03 -2.78
N ILE A 188 -7.45 -2.65 -2.99
CA ILE A 188 -7.07 -3.29 -4.24
C ILE A 188 -6.96 -4.78 -3.99
N GLY A 189 -7.55 -5.62 -4.83
CA GLY A 189 -7.36 -7.07 -4.72
C GLY A 189 -7.72 -7.84 -5.98
N PRO A 190 -7.30 -9.11 -6.07
CA PRO A 190 -7.54 -9.92 -7.24
C PRO A 190 -8.99 -10.39 -7.28
N PHE A 191 -9.64 -10.22 -8.41
CA PHE A 191 -10.97 -10.72 -8.71
C PHE A 191 -11.01 -12.24 -8.89
N HIS A 192 -9.95 -12.86 -9.38
CA HIS A 192 -9.85 -14.32 -9.51
C HIS A 192 -8.72 -14.88 -8.65
N ASP A 193 -8.44 -16.16 -8.85
CA ASP A 193 -7.19 -16.75 -8.37
C ASP A 193 -6.02 -16.11 -9.13
N VAL A 194 -4.95 -15.81 -8.42
CA VAL A 194 -3.78 -15.12 -8.98
C VAL A 194 -2.52 -15.84 -8.55
N HIS A 195 -1.62 -16.06 -9.50
CA HIS A 195 -0.31 -16.63 -9.19
C HIS A 195 0.56 -15.63 -8.43
N GLY A 196 1.38 -16.10 -7.49
CA GLY A 196 2.22 -15.24 -6.63
C GLY A 196 3.13 -14.30 -7.42
N ALA A 197 3.74 -14.78 -8.52
CA ALA A 197 4.58 -13.94 -9.40
C ALA A 197 3.83 -12.74 -9.98
N ILE A 198 2.58 -12.96 -10.43
CA ILE A 198 1.72 -11.93 -11.00
C ILE A 198 1.28 -10.94 -9.92
N ALA A 199 0.90 -11.44 -8.74
CA ALA A 199 0.52 -10.62 -7.60
C ALA A 199 1.69 -9.74 -7.12
N SER A 200 2.90 -10.30 -7.07
CA SER A 200 4.12 -9.56 -6.72
C SER A 200 4.40 -8.44 -7.72
N GLN A 201 4.45 -8.76 -9.02
CA GLN A 201 4.69 -7.76 -10.07
C GLN A 201 3.65 -6.64 -10.04
N PHE A 202 2.36 -6.98 -9.85
CA PHE A 202 1.30 -5.98 -9.72
C PHE A 202 1.57 -5.02 -8.56
N ALA A 203 1.82 -5.55 -7.35
CA ALA A 203 2.03 -4.74 -6.16
C ALA A 203 3.24 -3.82 -6.31
N GLN A 204 4.35 -4.35 -6.82
CA GLN A 204 5.58 -3.58 -7.04
C GLN A 204 5.36 -2.46 -8.05
N THR A 205 4.71 -2.77 -9.18
CA THR A 205 4.40 -1.78 -10.21
C THR A 205 3.45 -0.70 -9.66
N PHE A 206 2.42 -1.09 -8.92
CA PHE A 206 1.49 -0.13 -8.30
C PHE A 206 2.22 0.84 -7.37
N LEU A 207 3.08 0.32 -6.48
CA LEU A 207 3.84 1.14 -5.54
C LEU A 207 4.84 2.05 -6.26
N ALA A 208 5.51 1.58 -7.30
CA ALA A 208 6.43 2.40 -8.10
C ALA A 208 5.71 3.60 -8.71
N TYR A 209 4.61 3.38 -9.43
CA TYR A 209 3.86 4.48 -10.04
C TYR A 209 3.18 5.38 -8.98
N HIS A 210 2.68 4.81 -7.89
CA HIS A 210 1.99 5.60 -6.88
C HIS A 210 2.96 6.45 -6.03
N LEU A 211 4.11 5.90 -5.66
CA LEU A 211 5.07 6.55 -4.76
C LEU A 211 6.16 7.32 -5.51
N LEU A 212 6.72 6.76 -6.58
CA LEU A 212 7.85 7.37 -7.31
C LEU A 212 7.40 8.29 -8.45
N GLU A 213 6.34 7.93 -9.16
CA GLU A 213 5.77 8.78 -10.22
C GLU A 213 4.72 9.77 -9.70
N GLY A 214 4.32 9.65 -8.42
CA GLY A 214 3.32 10.52 -7.81
C GLY A 214 1.97 10.44 -8.50
N GLU A 215 1.64 9.30 -9.08
CA GLU A 215 0.37 9.13 -9.76
C GLU A 215 -0.77 8.92 -8.77
N THR A 216 -1.98 9.30 -9.19
CA THR A 216 -3.19 8.93 -8.42
C THR A 216 -3.28 7.41 -8.33
N ALA A 217 -3.88 6.90 -7.25
CA ALA A 217 -4.07 5.46 -7.07
C ALA A 217 -4.82 4.80 -8.25
N LYS A 218 -5.72 5.53 -8.92
CA LYS A 218 -6.43 5.03 -10.11
C LYS A 218 -5.52 4.88 -11.32
N VAL A 219 -4.58 5.82 -11.53
CA VAL A 219 -3.65 5.80 -12.67
C VAL A 219 -2.55 4.75 -12.41
N ALA A 220 -1.94 4.76 -11.22
CA ALA A 220 -0.97 3.74 -10.82
C ALA A 220 -1.56 2.32 -10.89
N PHE A 221 -2.83 2.13 -10.49
CA PHE A 221 -3.55 0.87 -10.65
C PHE A 221 -3.67 0.45 -12.12
N LYS A 222 -3.97 1.39 -13.03
CA LYS A 222 -4.08 1.08 -14.46
C LYS A 222 -2.74 0.64 -15.05
N HIS A 223 -1.65 1.31 -14.69
CA HIS A 223 -0.30 0.90 -15.10
C HIS A 223 0.03 -0.49 -14.55
N ALA A 224 -0.12 -0.70 -13.24
CA ALA A 224 0.13 -1.99 -12.61
C ALA A 224 -0.67 -3.13 -13.25
N ARG A 225 -1.94 -2.88 -13.56
CA ARG A 225 -2.81 -3.85 -14.22
C ARG A 225 -2.40 -4.10 -15.68
N GLY A 226 -1.96 -3.08 -16.41
CA GLY A 226 -1.50 -3.20 -17.79
C GLY A 226 -0.16 -3.93 -17.92
N SER A 227 0.68 -3.88 -16.89
CA SER A 227 2.02 -4.47 -16.90
C SER A 227 2.06 -5.95 -16.51
N VAL A 228 0.96 -6.51 -15.98
CA VAL A 228 0.91 -7.92 -15.58
C VAL A 228 0.23 -8.81 -16.62
N PRO A 229 0.75 -10.03 -16.87
CA PRO A 229 0.07 -11.02 -17.68
C PRO A 229 -1.38 -11.26 -17.23
N GLY A 230 -2.29 -11.34 -18.20
CA GLY A 230 -3.72 -11.57 -17.95
C GLY A 230 -4.55 -10.32 -17.62
N SER A 231 -3.93 -9.17 -17.33
CA SER A 231 -4.41 -7.75 -17.27
C SER A 231 -5.84 -7.41 -16.77
N THR A 232 -6.62 -8.38 -16.31
CA THR A 232 -8.03 -8.26 -15.90
C THR A 232 -8.23 -8.72 -14.46
N SER A 233 -7.18 -9.23 -13.80
CA SER A 233 -7.34 -9.94 -12.55
C SER A 233 -7.52 -9.07 -11.31
N PHE A 234 -7.30 -7.75 -11.35
CA PHE A 234 -7.41 -6.89 -10.15
C PHE A 234 -8.57 -5.88 -10.23
N ARG A 235 -9.13 -5.54 -9.06
CA ARG A 235 -10.16 -4.52 -8.86
C ARG A 235 -9.73 -3.52 -7.80
N LEU A 236 -10.05 -2.25 -8.02
CA LEU A 236 -9.86 -1.13 -7.10
C LEU A 236 -11.23 -0.67 -6.60
N TRP A 237 -11.40 -0.71 -5.29
CA TRP A 237 -12.60 -0.32 -4.57
C TRP A 237 -12.34 0.93 -3.71
N ARG A 238 -13.37 1.75 -3.56
CA ARG A 238 -13.39 2.91 -2.66
C ARG A 238 -14.81 3.13 -2.19
N ASP A 239 -15.00 3.31 -0.89
CA ASP A 239 -16.31 3.62 -0.28
C ASP A 239 -17.41 2.64 -0.73
N GLY A 240 -17.07 1.34 -0.83
CA GLY A 240 -18.00 0.29 -1.29
C GLY A 240 -18.24 0.22 -2.80
N ARG A 241 -17.62 1.11 -3.58
CA ARG A 241 -17.86 1.25 -5.03
C ARG A 241 -16.64 0.82 -5.84
N LEU A 242 -16.89 0.14 -6.96
CA LEU A 242 -15.84 -0.24 -7.89
C LEU A 242 -15.36 1.00 -8.67
N VAL A 243 -14.09 1.34 -8.55
CA VAL A 243 -13.47 2.52 -9.20
C VAL A 243 -12.73 2.14 -10.48
N ALA A 244 -12.08 0.98 -10.49
CA ALA A 244 -11.36 0.45 -11.65
C ALA A 244 -11.24 -1.09 -11.57
N GLY A 245 -11.04 -1.76 -12.71
CA GLY A 245 -11.06 -3.23 -12.80
C GLY A 245 -12.21 -3.74 -13.68
N PRO A 246 -12.29 -5.05 -13.93
CA PRO A 246 -13.44 -5.65 -14.63
C PRO A 246 -14.72 -5.47 -13.80
N LYS A 247 -15.86 -5.29 -14.46
CA LYS A 247 -17.18 -5.14 -13.78
C LYS A 247 -17.91 -6.47 -13.56
N SER A 248 -17.66 -7.44 -14.44
CA SER A 248 -18.17 -8.81 -14.43
C SER A 248 -17.05 -9.75 -14.10
#